data_AF-A0A916ME39-F1
#
_entry.id   AF-A0A916ME39-F1
#
_cell.length_a   1.000
_cell.length_b   1.000
_cell.length_c   1.000
_cell.angle_alpha   90.00
_cell.angle_beta   90.00
_cell.angle_gamma   90.00
#
_symmetry.space_group_name_H-M   'P 1'
#
loop_
_entity.id
_entity.type
_entity.pdbx_description
1 polymer ?
#
loop_
_entity_poly.entity_id
_entity_poly.type
_entity_poly.pdbx_seq_one_letter_code
_entity_poly.pdbx_strand_id
1 'polypeptide(L)' 'MDKDAQHAINIAATVNFLPDQSDEADNRFVFSYTITITNAGDSPIKLLSRHWIITDAHHNVQEVR' A
#
# COMPACT_ATOMS: atom_id res chain seq x y z
N MET A 1 29.18 9.62 -10.05
CA MET A 1 28.30 9.14 -8.98
C MET A 1 26.90 9.19 -9.56
N ASP A 2 26.34 8.04 -9.90
CA ASP A 2 25.02 7.96 -10.55
C ASP A 2 23.93 8.35 -9.54
N LYS A 3 23.25 9.45 -9.84
CA LYS A 3 22.26 10.10 -8.97
C LYS A 3 21.05 9.20 -8.68
N ASP A 4 20.81 8.20 -9.52
CA ASP A 4 19.70 7.26 -9.42
C ASP A 4 19.88 6.24 -8.29
N ALA A 5 21.13 5.87 -7.97
CA ALA A 5 21.40 4.96 -6.86
C ALA A 5 21.16 5.61 -5.48
N GLN A 6 21.21 6.94 -5.41
CA GLN A 6 21.18 7.65 -4.13
C GLN A 6 19.81 7.62 -3.42
N HIS A 7 18.73 7.35 -4.15
CA HIS A 7 17.35 7.30 -3.60
C HIS A 7 16.54 6.12 -4.15
N ALA A 8 17.15 4.96 -4.26
CA ALA A 8 16.44 3.75 -4.67
C ALA A 8 15.54 3.24 -3.52
N ILE A 9 14.21 3.26 -3.70
CA ILE A 9 13.24 2.74 -2.74
C ILE A 9 12.37 1.71 -3.44
N ASN A 10 12.36 0.48 -2.91
CA ASN A 10 11.50 -0.58 -3.40
C ASN A 10 10.29 -0.72 -2.48
N ILE A 11 9.09 -0.69 -3.06
CA ILE A 11 7.84 -0.87 -2.33
C ILE A 11 7.15 -2.11 -2.86
N ALA A 12 6.88 -3.07 -1.97
CA ALA A 12 6.07 -4.24 -2.27
C ALA A 12 4.78 -4.21 -1.44
N ALA A 13 3.67 -4.59 -2.06
CA ALA A 13 2.38 -4.69 -1.41
C ALA A 13 1.85 -6.13 -1.58
N THR A 14 1.52 -6.77 -0.46
CA THR A 14 0.82 -8.06 -0.45
C THR A 14 -0.56 -7.84 0.13
N VAL A 15 -1.59 -8.31 -0.57
CA VAL A 15 -2.99 -8.15 -0.16
C VAL A 15 -3.61 -9.52 0.07
N ASN A 16 -4.34 -9.67 1.17
CA ASN A 16 -5.06 -10.89 1.52
C ASN A 16 -6.52 -10.55 1.82
N PHE A 17 -7.43 -11.28 1.17
CA PHE A 17 -8.86 -11.26 1.51
C PHE A 17 -9.09 -12.02 2.82
N LEU A 18 -9.93 -11.47 3.71
CA LEU A 18 -10.27 -12.05 5.00
C LEU A 18 -11.73 -12.55 4.98
N PRO A 19 -11.98 -13.81 4.60
CA PRO A 19 -13.34 -14.33 4.46
C PRO A 19 -14.09 -14.32 5.80
N ASP A 20 -13.42 -14.66 6.91
CA ASP A 20 -14.04 -14.72 8.24
C ASP A 20 -14.54 -13.36 8.77
N GLN A 21 -14.06 -12.25 8.18
CA GLN A 21 -14.48 -10.89 8.53
C GLN A 21 -15.36 -10.26 7.44
N SER A 22 -15.56 -10.97 6.34
CA SER A 22 -16.34 -10.52 5.19
C SER A 22 -17.72 -11.15 5.22
N ASP A 23 -18.65 -10.49 4.54
CA ASP A 23 -20.01 -10.97 4.31
C ASP A 23 -20.39 -10.60 2.87
N GLU A 24 -20.18 -11.55 1.97
CA GLU A 24 -20.39 -11.34 0.53
C GLU A 24 -21.87 -11.12 0.22
N ALA A 25 -22.79 -11.69 1.01
CA ALA A 25 -24.23 -11.51 0.83
C ALA A 25 -24.66 -10.07 1.10
N ASP A 26 -24.00 -9.42 2.08
CA ASP A 26 -24.21 -8.01 2.43
C ASP A 26 -23.26 -7.05 1.70
N ASN A 27 -22.52 -7.51 0.67
CA ASN A 27 -21.50 -6.75 -0.05
C ASN A 27 -20.41 -6.11 0.85
N ARG A 28 -20.07 -6.76 1.96
CA ARG A 28 -19.03 -6.31 2.90
C ARG A 28 -17.77 -7.13 2.72
N PHE A 29 -16.71 -6.52 2.19
CA PHE A 29 -15.45 -7.21 1.91
C PHE A 29 -14.32 -6.61 2.75
N VAL A 30 -13.57 -7.46 3.45
CA VAL A 30 -12.44 -7.06 4.29
C VAL A 30 -11.16 -7.60 3.70
N PHE A 31 -10.18 -6.71 3.51
CA PHE A 31 -8.85 -7.04 3.04
C PHE A 31 -7.82 -6.56 4.06
N SER A 32 -6.80 -7.38 4.28
CA SER A 32 -5.57 -6.95 4.94
C SER A 32 -4.49 -6.70 3.89
N TYR A 33 -3.61 -5.75 4.16
CA TYR A 33 -2.46 -5.48 3.32
C TYR A 33 -1.20 -5.39 4.16
N THR A 34 -0.09 -5.88 3.61
CA THR A 34 1.25 -5.73 4.16
C THR A 34 2.09 -4.96 3.16
N ILE A 35 2.60 -3.80 3.58
CA ILE A 35 3.51 -2.97 2.77
C ILE A 35 4.92 -3.17 3.28
N THR A 36 5.81 -3.61 2.41
CA THR A 36 7.26 -3.70 2.66
C THR A 36 7.96 -2.57 1.94
N ILE A 37 8.57 -1.66 2.70
CA ILE A 37 9.36 -0.54 2.18
C ILE A 37 10.83 -0.88 2.42
N THR A 38 11.59 -1.04 1.33
CA THR A 38 13.02 -1.36 1.38
C THR A 38 13.81 -0.16 0.85
N ASN A 39 14.70 0.38 1.69
CA ASN A 39 15.71 1.32 1.24
C ASN A 39 16.81 0.55 0.50
N ALA A 40 16.87 0.70 -0.82
CA ALA A 40 17.89 0.09 -1.68
C ALA A 40 18.97 1.09 -2.11
N GLY A 41 18.92 2.32 -1.57
CA GLY A 41 19.90 3.36 -1.82
C GLY A 41 20.97 3.46 -0.73
N ASP A 42 22.02 4.23 -1.03
CA ASP A 42 23.22 4.33 -0.18
C ASP A 42 23.11 5.36 0.95
N SER A 43 21.94 5.97 1.14
CA SER A 43 21.70 6.99 2.17
C SER A 43 20.47 6.65 3.01
N PRO A 44 20.48 6.92 4.34
CA PRO A 44 19.31 6.71 5.18
C PRO A 44 18.12 7.57 4.71
N ILE A 45 16.92 7.00 4.80
CA ILE A 45 15.67 7.67 4.45
C ILE A 45 14.70 7.67 5.63
N LYS A 46 13.71 8.56 5.56
CA LYS A 46 12.61 8.63 6.52
C LYS A 46 11.28 8.70 5.77
N LEU A 47 10.35 7.80 6.12
CA LEU A 47 8.97 7.90 5.67
C LEU A 47 8.29 9.05 6.42
N LEU A 48 7.84 10.08 5.69
CA LEU A 48 7.23 11.27 6.27
C LEU A 48 5.70 11.14 6.37
N SER A 49 5.08 10.64 5.30
CA SER A 49 3.64 10.51 5.19
C SER A 49 3.28 9.35 4.25
N ARG A 50 2.00 8.98 4.27
CA ARG A 50 1.38 8.05 3.32
C ARG A 50 0.11 8.68 2.79
N HIS A 51 -0.25 8.38 1.55
CA HIS A 51 -1.53 8.79 0.98
C HIS A 51 -2.09 7.57 0.25
N TRP A 52 -3.26 7.10 0.69
CA TRP A 52 -3.97 6.01 0.03
C TRP A 52 -5.11 6.57 -0.79
N ILE A 53 -5.23 6.06 -2.01
CA ILE A 53 -6.39 6.22 -2.88
C ILE A 53 -6.94 4.81 -3.07
N ILE A 54 -8.11 4.54 -2.51
CA ILE A 54 -8.76 3.23 -2.55
C ILE A 54 -9.97 3.39 -3.46
N THR A 55 -10.03 2.59 -4.53
CA THR A 55 -11.14 2.60 -5.48
C THR A 55 -11.89 1.28 -5.39
N ASP A 56 -13.20 1.34 -5.17
CA ASP A 56 -14.05 0.15 -5.15
C ASP A 56 -14.51 -0.25 -6.56
N ALA A 57 -15.24 -1.38 -6.64
CA ALA A 57 -15.75 -1.90 -7.91
C ALA A 57 -16.82 -0.99 -8.58
N HIS A 58 -17.41 -0.06 -7.84
CA HIS A 58 -18.37 0.93 -8.34
C HIS A 58 -17.72 2.26 -8.72
N HIS A 59 -16.37 2.32 -8.72
CA HIS A 59 -15.56 3.51 -8.96
C HIS A 59 -15.69 4.60 -7.88
N ASN A 60 -16.21 4.26 -6.69
CA ASN A 60 -16.15 5.20 -5.58
C ASN A 60 -14.70 5.27 -5.08
N VAL A 61 -14.24 6.48 -4.79
CA VAL A 61 -12.88 6.74 -4.31
C VAL A 61 -12.92 7.15 -2.85
N GLN A 62 -12.10 6.49 -2.05
CA GLN A 62 -11.80 6.87 -0.68
C GLN A 62 -10.33 7.27 -0.55
N GLU A 63 -10.09 8.45 0.02
CA GLU A 63 -8.74 8.93 0.33
C GLU A 63 -8.42 8.78 1.81
N VAL A 64 -7.18 8.39 2.13
CA VAL A 64 -6.64 8.36 3.50
C VAL A 64 -5.29 9.07 3.51
N ARG A 65 -5.10 10.04 4.41
CA ARG A 65 -3.86 10.84 4.56
C ARG A 65 -3.30 10.72 5.97
#